data_AF-A0A832J2J2-F1
#
_entry.id   AF-A0A832J2J2-F1
#
_cell.length_a   1.000
_cell.length_b   1.000
_cell.length_c   1.000
_cell.angle_alpha   90.00
_cell.angle_beta   90.00
_cell.angle_gamma   90.00
#
_symmetry.space_group_name_H-M   'P 1'
#
loop_
_entity.id
_entity.type
_entity.pdbx_description
1 polymer ?
#
loop_
_entity_poly.entity_id
_entity_poly.type
_entity_poly.pdbx_seq_one_letter_code
_entity_poly.pdbx_strand_id
1 'polypeptide(L)'
;MKTDMKQQINPTNPYRVAKAKLRRTFVFVGLFSAAINLLMLTGPVYMLQVYDRVLSSGSVATLQGLFVIVVILYSFLGIYDFLRARLLSRASYLLDKMVSESAFSYRLLSGIRDDKHRYNPVRDLEVVRGFLASPAILGLFDLPWIPIFLLVVFFIHPWLGYLTIAGAGVVVVVAILNWVMSQRAIAAAMSKDSDERGFVELSRHNAEAIVALGMQDKITDRWLKAHETSLADSQKGSDWSEGFASFSKAFRLLLQSTLLSV
;
A
#
# COMPACT_ATOMS: atom_id res chain seq x y z
N MET A 1 1.61 -26.32 -46.34
CA MET A 1 2.19 -26.37 -44.97
C MET A 1 2.79 -25.01 -44.59
N LYS A 2 2.01 -23.93 -44.73
CA LYS A 2 2.41 -22.55 -44.38
C LYS A 2 1.23 -21.73 -43.85
N THR A 3 0.13 -22.42 -43.53
CA THR A 3 -1.19 -21.81 -43.28
C THR A 3 -1.62 -21.93 -41.81
N ASP A 4 -0.89 -22.69 -40.99
CA ASP A 4 -1.26 -22.97 -39.59
C ASP A 4 -0.51 -22.13 -38.54
N MET A 5 0.30 -21.15 -38.96
CA MET A 5 1.12 -20.34 -38.04
C MET A 5 0.74 -18.84 -38.04
N LYS A 6 -0.54 -18.53 -38.26
CA LYS A 6 -1.09 -17.17 -38.13
C LYS A 6 -2.36 -17.07 -37.28
N GLN A 7 -2.78 -18.16 -36.61
CA GLN A 7 -4.08 -18.24 -35.94
C GLN A 7 -4.04 -18.34 -34.41
N GLN A 8 -2.92 -18.02 -33.74
CA GLN A 8 -2.82 -18.11 -32.27
C GLN A 8 -2.32 -16.86 -31.55
N ILE A 9 -2.33 -15.68 -32.18
CA ILE A 9 -2.22 -14.42 -31.45
C ILE A 9 -3.64 -13.86 -31.33
N ASN A 10 -4.43 -14.46 -30.45
CA ASN A 10 -5.66 -13.83 -29.99
C ASN A 10 -5.24 -12.59 -29.19
N PRO A 11 -5.53 -11.35 -29.62
CA PRO A 11 -5.11 -10.13 -28.92
C PRO A 11 -6.05 -9.87 -27.74
N THR A 12 -6.36 -10.89 -26.95
CA THR A 12 -6.93 -10.69 -25.63
C THR A 12 -5.82 -10.09 -24.78
N ASN A 13 -5.77 -8.76 -24.78
CA ASN A 13 -4.92 -7.92 -23.95
C ASN A 13 -4.73 -8.62 -22.58
N PRO A 14 -3.52 -9.10 -22.24
CA PRO A 14 -3.27 -9.94 -21.06
C PRO A 14 -3.70 -9.24 -19.78
N TYR A 15 -3.69 -7.91 -19.77
CA TYR A 15 -4.20 -7.07 -18.69
C TYR A 15 -5.72 -7.21 -18.47
N ARG A 16 -6.52 -7.43 -19.52
CA ARG A 16 -7.99 -7.65 -19.40
C ARG A 16 -8.31 -8.98 -18.74
N VAL A 17 -7.57 -10.03 -19.09
CA VAL A 17 -7.74 -11.38 -18.51
C VAL A 17 -7.29 -11.37 -17.04
N ALA A 18 -6.15 -10.73 -16.76
CA ALA A 18 -5.67 -10.53 -15.39
C ALA A 18 -6.70 -9.75 -14.54
N LYS A 19 -7.24 -8.64 -15.06
CA LYS A 19 -8.27 -7.83 -14.37
C LYS A 19 -9.52 -8.64 -14.02
N ALA A 20 -10.01 -9.47 -14.94
CA ALA A 20 -11.20 -10.30 -14.69
C ALA A 20 -10.97 -11.32 -13.56
N LYS A 21 -9.78 -11.95 -13.52
CA LYS A 21 -9.44 -12.91 -12.47
C LYS A 21 -9.18 -12.24 -11.11
N LEU A 22 -8.52 -11.07 -11.12
CA LEU A 22 -8.27 -10.27 -9.92
C LEU A 22 -9.56 -9.70 -9.33
N ARG A 23 -10.57 -9.35 -10.15
CA ARG A 23 -11.86 -8.84 -9.67
C ARG A 23 -12.52 -9.79 -8.68
N ARG A 24 -12.48 -11.11 -8.94
CA ARG A 24 -13.02 -12.10 -8.02
C ARG A 24 -12.28 -12.09 -6.68
N THR A 25 -10.94 -12.01 -6.71
CA THR A 25 -10.13 -11.89 -5.49
C THR A 25 -10.46 -10.61 -4.72
N PHE A 26 -10.59 -9.47 -5.39
CA PHE A 26 -10.93 -8.21 -4.74
C PHE A 26 -12.34 -8.22 -4.11
N VAL A 27 -13.31 -8.91 -4.72
CA VAL A 27 -14.64 -9.10 -4.10
C VAL A 27 -14.53 -9.91 -2.81
N PHE A 28 -13.77 -11.01 -2.80
CA PHE A 28 -13.55 -11.78 -1.57
C PHE A 28 -12.80 -10.99 -0.51
N VAL A 29 -11.76 -10.23 -0.90
CA VAL A 29 -11.02 -9.36 0.03
C VAL A 29 -11.94 -8.29 0.63
N GLY A 30 -12.82 -7.69 -0.17
CA GLY A 30 -13.84 -6.76 0.32
C GLY A 30 -14.82 -7.40 1.29
N LEU A 31 -15.26 -8.64 1.04
CA LEU A 31 -16.12 -9.39 1.96
C LEU A 31 -15.41 -9.71 3.29
N PHE A 32 -14.14 -10.11 3.24
CA PHE A 32 -13.35 -10.31 4.47
C PHE A 32 -13.14 -9.00 5.22
N SER A 33 -12.88 -7.89 4.52
CA SER A 33 -12.80 -6.57 5.14
C SER A 33 -14.13 -6.20 5.82
N ALA A 34 -15.29 -6.48 5.21
CA ALA A 34 -16.60 -6.30 5.85
C ALA A 34 -16.70 -7.06 7.18
N ALA A 35 -16.36 -8.35 7.16
CA ALA A 35 -16.41 -9.19 8.35
C ALA A 35 -15.44 -8.69 9.43
N ILE A 36 -14.20 -8.34 9.06
CA ILE A 36 -13.20 -7.83 10.00
C ILE A 36 -13.67 -6.52 10.63
N ASN A 37 -14.16 -5.57 9.83
CA ASN A 37 -14.66 -4.29 10.33
C ASN A 37 -15.86 -4.49 11.29
N LEU A 38 -16.76 -5.44 11.01
CA LEU A 38 -17.82 -5.82 11.95
C LEU A 38 -17.25 -6.42 13.25
N LEU A 39 -16.29 -7.34 13.14
CA LEU A 39 -15.63 -7.96 14.29
C LEU A 39 -14.83 -6.96 15.13
N MET A 40 -14.30 -5.88 14.55
CA MET A 40 -13.61 -4.82 15.29
C MET A 40 -14.54 -4.09 16.28
N LEU A 41 -15.86 -4.09 16.05
CA LEU A 41 -16.83 -3.56 17.03
C LEU A 41 -16.93 -4.42 18.31
N THR A 42 -16.42 -5.65 18.29
CA THR A 42 -16.39 -6.53 19.46
C THR A 42 -15.70 -5.87 20.65
N GLY A 43 -14.60 -5.14 20.42
CA GLY A 43 -13.86 -4.48 21.50
C GLY A 43 -14.68 -3.41 22.22
N PRO A 44 -15.19 -2.38 21.51
CA PRO A 44 -16.09 -1.39 22.09
C PRO A 44 -17.34 -2.01 22.75
N VAL A 45 -17.97 -3.00 22.12
CA VAL A 45 -19.16 -3.67 22.67
C VAL A 45 -18.84 -4.43 23.96
N TYR A 46 -17.69 -5.12 24.01
CA TYR A 46 -17.23 -5.79 25.23
C TYR A 46 -16.99 -4.79 26.37
N MET A 47 -16.33 -3.66 26.09
CA MET A 47 -16.11 -2.61 27.09
C MET A 47 -17.44 -2.09 27.65
N LEU A 48 -18.42 -1.77 26.80
CA LEU A 48 -19.75 -1.33 27.23
C LEU A 48 -20.45 -2.38 28.10
N GLN A 49 -20.42 -3.66 27.70
CA GLN A 49 -21.06 -4.72 28.48
C GLN A 49 -20.38 -4.96 29.83
N VAL A 50 -19.06 -4.83 29.90
CA VAL A 50 -18.31 -4.95 31.16
C VAL A 50 -18.67 -3.80 32.10
N TYR A 51 -18.72 -2.56 31.60
CA TYR A 51 -19.11 -1.41 32.43
C TYR A 51 -20.57 -1.50 32.90
N ASP A 52 -21.51 -1.72 31.99
CA ASP A 52 -22.93 -1.66 32.31
C ASP A 52 -23.40 -2.86 33.13
N ARG A 53 -22.90 -4.07 32.82
CA ARG A 53 -23.42 -5.30 33.44
C ARG A 53 -22.46 -5.93 34.43
N VAL A 54 -21.17 -6.04 34.11
CA VAL A 54 -20.24 -6.75 35.01
C VAL A 54 -19.94 -5.90 36.24
N LEU A 55 -19.68 -4.61 36.04
CA LEU A 55 -19.39 -3.71 37.16
C LEU A 55 -20.63 -3.46 38.03
N SER A 56 -21.82 -3.42 37.42
CA SER A 56 -23.09 -3.27 38.14
C SER A 56 -23.54 -4.55 38.88
N SER A 57 -23.38 -5.74 38.27
CA SER A 57 -23.85 -7.01 38.86
C SER A 57 -22.82 -7.73 39.73
N GLY A 58 -21.53 -7.40 39.62
CA GLY A 58 -20.43 -8.09 40.32
C GLY A 58 -20.25 -9.57 39.93
N SER A 59 -20.95 -10.06 38.91
CA SER A 59 -20.95 -11.49 38.55
C SER A 59 -19.71 -11.87 37.73
N VAL A 60 -18.80 -12.63 38.37
CA VAL A 60 -17.62 -13.22 37.72
C VAL A 60 -18.03 -14.20 36.60
N ALA A 61 -19.15 -14.91 36.76
CA ALA A 61 -19.64 -15.87 35.78
C ALA A 61 -19.99 -15.20 34.43
N THR A 62 -20.62 -14.02 34.47
CA THR A 62 -20.95 -13.25 33.25
C THR A 62 -19.69 -12.75 32.56
N LEU A 63 -18.70 -12.27 33.33
CA LEU A 63 -17.42 -11.81 32.80
C LEU A 63 -16.68 -12.94 32.06
N GLN A 64 -16.61 -14.13 32.66
CA GLN A 64 -15.98 -15.30 32.04
C GLN A 64 -16.69 -15.71 30.75
N GLY A 65 -18.04 -15.72 30.74
CA GLY A 65 -18.81 -16.01 29.54
C GLY A 65 -18.55 -15.02 28.40
N LEU A 66 -18.54 -13.72 28.70
CA LEU A 66 -18.22 -12.67 27.73
C LEU A 66 -16.77 -12.78 27.23
N PHE A 67 -15.83 -13.06 28.11
CA PHE A 67 -14.42 -13.22 27.75
C PHE A 67 -14.22 -14.37 26.76
N VAL A 68 -14.87 -15.53 26.97
CA VAL A 68 -14.81 -16.66 26.03
C VAL A 68 -15.34 -16.25 24.64
N ILE A 69 -16.45 -15.51 24.58
CA ILE A 69 -16.99 -15.00 23.32
C ILE A 69 -15.99 -14.07 22.63
N VAL A 70 -15.37 -13.14 23.37
CA VAL A 70 -14.36 -12.22 22.81
C VAL A 70 -13.14 -12.97 22.30
N VAL A 71 -12.65 -13.98 23.02
CA VAL A 71 -11.53 -14.80 22.57
C VAL A 71 -11.85 -15.50 21.25
N ILE A 72 -13.06 -16.05 21.11
CA ILE A 72 -13.51 -16.68 19.86
C ILE A 72 -13.60 -15.64 18.74
N LEU A 73 -14.22 -14.48 18.98
CA LEU A 73 -14.37 -13.42 17.98
C LEU A 73 -13.01 -12.86 17.53
N TYR A 74 -12.08 -12.61 18.44
CA TYR A 74 -10.73 -12.17 18.10
C TYR A 74 -9.90 -13.25 17.40
N SER A 75 -10.16 -14.54 17.68
CA SER A 75 -9.57 -15.64 16.91
C SER A 75 -10.03 -15.60 15.46
N PHE A 76 -11.33 -15.41 15.21
CA PHE A 76 -11.86 -15.21 13.86
C PHE A 76 -11.33 -13.95 13.19
N LEU A 77 -11.19 -12.84 13.94
CA LEU A 77 -10.59 -11.60 13.44
C LEU A 77 -9.19 -11.87 12.88
N GLY A 78 -8.33 -12.55 13.65
CA GLY A 78 -6.98 -12.89 13.22
C GLY A 78 -6.95 -13.84 12.01
N ILE A 79 -7.84 -14.83 11.96
CA ILE A 79 -7.96 -15.74 10.82
C ILE A 79 -8.38 -14.98 9.55
N TYR A 80 -9.39 -14.11 9.63
CA TYR A 80 -9.84 -13.34 8.47
C TYR A 80 -8.79 -12.33 8.01
N ASP A 81 -8.08 -11.68 8.93
CA ASP A 81 -7.00 -10.76 8.59
C ASP A 81 -5.85 -11.48 7.86
N PHE A 82 -5.47 -12.67 8.36
CA PHE A 82 -4.50 -13.52 7.69
C PHE A 82 -4.97 -13.97 6.30
N LEU A 83 -6.24 -14.40 6.17
CA LEU A 83 -6.79 -14.84 4.89
C LEU A 83 -6.82 -13.71 3.86
N ARG A 84 -7.24 -12.49 4.22
CA ARG A 84 -7.24 -11.37 3.27
C ARG A 84 -5.84 -10.98 2.84
N ALA A 85 -4.86 -10.95 3.75
CA ALA A 85 -3.47 -10.66 3.44
C ALA A 85 -2.88 -11.73 2.50
N ARG A 86 -3.18 -13.01 2.78
CA ARG A 86 -2.77 -14.14 1.93
C ARG A 86 -3.40 -14.08 0.54
N LEU A 87 -4.67 -13.68 0.43
CA LEU A 87 -5.37 -13.53 -0.85
C LEU A 87 -4.77 -12.43 -1.71
N LEU A 88 -4.43 -11.29 -1.12
CA LEU A 88 -3.78 -10.17 -1.81
C LEU A 88 -2.36 -10.52 -2.27
N SER A 89 -1.58 -11.18 -1.41
CA SER A 89 -0.26 -11.73 -1.78
C SER A 89 -0.36 -12.72 -2.95
N ARG A 90 -1.35 -13.61 -2.95
CA ARG A 90 -1.61 -14.52 -4.08
C ARG A 90 -2.10 -13.79 -5.33
N ALA A 91 -2.91 -12.73 -5.19
CA ALA A 91 -3.33 -11.90 -6.31
C ALA A 91 -2.14 -11.20 -6.98
N SER A 92 -1.21 -10.69 -6.16
CA SER A 92 0.06 -10.10 -6.61
C SER A 92 0.90 -11.11 -7.41
N TYR A 93 1.08 -12.33 -6.89
CA TYR A 93 1.77 -13.41 -7.61
C TYR A 93 1.08 -13.81 -8.92
N LEU A 94 -0.26 -13.91 -8.93
CA LEU A 94 -1.01 -14.26 -10.13
C LEU A 94 -0.93 -13.17 -11.20
N LEU A 95 -0.94 -11.90 -10.80
CA LEU A 95 -0.75 -10.77 -11.71
C LEU A 95 0.63 -10.86 -12.37
N ASP A 96 1.67 -11.05 -11.57
CA ASP A 96 3.05 -11.15 -12.05
C ASP A 96 3.21 -12.31 -13.05
N LYS A 97 2.67 -13.49 -12.72
CA LYS A 97 2.70 -14.66 -13.61
C LYS A 97 1.99 -14.42 -14.95
N MET A 98 0.93 -13.62 -14.99
CA MET A 98 0.15 -13.38 -16.21
C MET A 98 0.72 -12.29 -17.10
N VAL A 99 1.41 -11.31 -16.51
CA VAL A 99 1.81 -10.08 -17.21
C VAL A 99 3.32 -10.04 -17.47
N SER A 100 4.14 -10.75 -16.70
CA SER A 100 5.61 -10.70 -16.80
C SER A 100 6.15 -11.06 -18.19
N GLU A 101 5.64 -12.11 -18.83
CA GLU A 101 6.07 -12.53 -20.17
C GLU A 101 5.77 -11.45 -21.22
N SER A 102 4.58 -10.84 -21.16
CA SER A 102 4.19 -9.77 -22.07
C SER A 102 4.96 -8.48 -21.82
N ALA A 103 5.22 -8.14 -20.56
CA ALA A 103 6.01 -6.97 -20.19
C ALA A 103 7.48 -7.11 -20.62
N PHE A 104 8.07 -8.29 -20.43
CA PHE A 104 9.44 -8.59 -20.80
C PHE A 104 9.63 -8.62 -22.33
N SER A 105 8.74 -9.31 -23.06
CA SER A 105 8.80 -9.36 -24.53
C SER A 105 8.66 -7.97 -25.15
N TYR A 106 7.74 -7.13 -24.64
CA TYR A 106 7.64 -5.73 -25.09
C TYR A 106 8.94 -4.96 -24.83
N ARG A 107 9.53 -5.10 -23.63
CA ARG A 107 10.79 -4.42 -23.31
C ARG A 107 11.93 -4.87 -24.22
N LEU A 108 12.03 -6.16 -24.51
CA LEU A 108 13.04 -6.69 -25.44
C LEU A 108 12.87 -6.11 -26.86
N LEU A 109 11.63 -6.07 -27.37
CA LEU A 109 11.32 -5.50 -28.69
C LEU A 109 11.54 -3.99 -28.76
N SER A 110 11.29 -3.26 -27.67
CA SER A 110 11.53 -1.81 -27.58
C SER A 110 13.02 -1.44 -27.74
N GLY A 111 13.94 -2.32 -27.33
CA GLY A 111 15.38 -2.11 -27.51
C GLY A 111 15.85 -2.13 -28.96
N ILE A 112 15.05 -2.70 -29.87
CA ILE A 112 15.37 -2.80 -31.31
C ILE A 112 14.83 -1.59 -32.09
N ARG A 113 13.77 -0.95 -31.60
CA ARG A 113 13.01 0.07 -32.35
C ARG A 113 13.52 1.52 -32.21
N ASP A 114 14.66 1.74 -31.54
CA ASP A 114 15.13 3.06 -31.08
C ASP A 114 14.01 3.90 -30.45
N ASP A 115 13.06 3.19 -29.81
CA ASP A 115 12.02 3.82 -29.03
C ASP A 115 12.70 4.26 -27.74
N LYS A 116 13.20 5.50 -27.72
CA LYS A 116 13.64 6.23 -26.52
C LYS A 116 12.50 6.46 -25.51
N HIS A 117 11.44 5.68 -25.60
CA HIS A 117 10.29 5.75 -24.71
C HIS A 117 10.73 5.31 -23.32
N ARG A 118 10.65 6.27 -22.39
CA ARG A 118 10.88 6.16 -20.94
C ARG A 118 9.97 5.15 -20.22
N TYR A 119 9.15 4.41 -20.96
CA TYR A 119 8.15 3.49 -20.45
C TYR A 119 8.78 2.12 -20.18
N ASN A 120 8.90 1.76 -18.90
CA ASN A 120 9.43 0.48 -18.46
C ASN A 120 8.31 -0.38 -17.85
N PRO A 121 7.59 -1.19 -18.66
CA PRO A 121 6.46 -1.97 -18.17
C PRO A 121 6.86 -3.05 -17.16
N VAL A 122 8.13 -3.47 -17.14
CA VAL A 122 8.65 -4.38 -16.12
C VAL A 122 8.72 -3.67 -14.77
N ARG A 123 9.23 -2.43 -14.72
CA ARG A 123 9.26 -1.62 -13.50
C ARG A 123 7.86 -1.28 -13.01
N ASP A 124 6.94 -0.93 -13.91
CA ASP A 124 5.54 -0.66 -13.53
C ASP A 124 4.87 -1.91 -12.95
N LEU A 125 5.13 -3.09 -13.53
CA LEU A 125 4.65 -4.36 -12.98
C LEU A 125 5.19 -4.61 -11.58
N GLU A 126 6.48 -4.36 -11.33
CA GLU A 126 7.09 -4.47 -10.00
C GLU A 126 6.43 -3.53 -8.98
N VAL A 127 6.16 -2.27 -9.37
CA VAL A 127 5.48 -1.29 -8.51
C VAL A 127 4.06 -1.76 -8.16
N VAL A 128 3.28 -2.18 -9.16
CA VAL A 128 1.91 -2.66 -8.94
C VAL A 128 1.90 -3.94 -8.10
N ARG A 129 2.81 -4.88 -8.37
CA ARG A 129 2.98 -6.12 -7.60
C ARG A 129 3.33 -5.82 -6.14
N GLY A 130 4.26 -4.89 -5.92
CA GLY A 130 4.65 -4.42 -4.60
C GLY A 130 3.48 -3.79 -3.84
N PHE A 131 2.71 -2.93 -4.52
CA PHE A 131 1.53 -2.30 -3.91
C PHE A 131 0.45 -3.33 -3.53
N LEU A 132 0.13 -4.30 -4.40
CA LEU A 132 -0.84 -5.36 -4.10
C LEU A 132 -0.43 -6.25 -2.93
N ALA A 133 0.87 -6.43 -2.72
CA ALA A 133 1.40 -7.21 -1.59
C ALA A 133 1.58 -6.37 -0.32
N SER A 134 1.49 -5.04 -0.41
CA SER A 134 1.72 -4.13 0.71
C SER A 134 0.52 -4.08 1.67
N PRO A 135 0.74 -3.81 2.97
CA PRO A 135 -0.36 -3.58 3.91
C PRO A 135 -1.23 -2.36 3.55
N ALA A 136 -0.72 -1.41 2.76
CA ALA A 136 -1.42 -0.19 2.41
C ALA A 136 -2.73 -0.46 1.64
N ILE A 137 -2.77 -1.53 0.83
CA ILE A 137 -3.98 -1.88 0.08
C ILE A 137 -5.13 -2.32 1.00
N LEU A 138 -4.82 -2.89 2.17
CA LEU A 138 -5.84 -3.28 3.16
C LEU A 138 -6.61 -2.05 3.66
N GLY A 139 -5.89 -0.96 3.93
CA GLY A 139 -6.52 0.31 4.34
C GLY A 139 -7.49 0.87 3.30
N LEU A 140 -7.24 0.62 2.00
CA LEU A 140 -8.18 1.00 0.94
C LEU A 140 -9.48 0.20 0.98
N PHE A 141 -9.42 -1.07 1.38
CA PHE A 141 -10.61 -1.89 1.60
C PHE A 141 -11.37 -1.51 2.87
N ASP A 142 -10.67 -0.98 3.88
CA ASP A 142 -11.26 -0.55 5.14
C ASP A 142 -11.91 0.85 5.06
N LEU A 143 -11.47 1.69 4.11
CA LEU A 143 -11.95 3.07 3.91
C LEU A 143 -13.47 3.21 3.72
N PRO A 144 -14.17 2.38 2.93
CA PRO A 144 -15.63 2.42 2.79
C PRO A 144 -16.40 2.15 4.08
N TRP A 145 -15.78 1.54 5.09
CA TRP A 145 -16.41 1.20 6.37
C TRP A 145 -16.33 2.35 7.39
N ILE A 146 -15.48 3.35 7.16
CA ILE A 146 -15.32 4.51 8.05
C ILE A 146 -16.66 5.21 8.35
N PRO A 147 -17.55 5.50 7.38
CA PRO A 147 -18.84 6.12 7.66
C PRO A 147 -19.74 5.26 8.55
N ILE A 148 -19.67 3.93 8.42
CA ILE A 148 -20.44 3.00 9.24
C ILE A 148 -19.93 3.05 10.69
N PHE A 149 -18.62 3.06 10.91
CA PHE A 149 -18.06 3.26 12.25
C PHE A 149 -18.44 4.60 12.85
N LEU A 150 -18.37 5.68 12.07
CA LEU A 150 -18.77 7.01 12.54
C LEU A 150 -20.24 7.04 12.96
N LEU A 151 -21.12 6.39 12.18
CA LEU A 151 -22.53 6.26 12.49
C LEU A 151 -22.74 5.47 13.79
N VAL A 152 -22.06 4.33 13.96
CA VAL A 152 -22.15 3.53 15.20
C VAL A 152 -21.68 4.33 16.42
N VAL A 153 -20.56 5.06 16.31
CA VAL A 153 -20.06 5.93 17.40
C VAL A 153 -21.07 7.04 17.72
N PHE A 154 -21.70 7.63 16.70
CA PHE A 154 -22.71 8.67 16.88
C PHE A 154 -23.96 8.15 17.61
N PHE A 155 -24.36 6.91 17.35
CA PHE A 155 -25.47 6.25 18.06
C PHE A 155 -25.13 5.95 19.53
N ILE A 156 -23.87 5.67 19.85
CA ILE A 156 -23.44 5.42 21.24
C ILE A 156 -23.43 6.73 22.03
N HIS A 157 -22.74 7.76 21.52
CA HIS A 157 -22.66 9.06 22.19
C HIS A 157 -22.39 10.19 21.18
N PRO A 158 -23.34 11.12 20.95
CA PRO A 158 -23.21 12.16 19.92
C PRO A 158 -21.95 13.02 20.05
N TRP A 159 -21.51 13.33 21.27
CA TRP A 159 -20.30 14.13 21.50
C TRP A 159 -19.02 13.39 21.09
N LEU A 160 -18.94 12.07 21.33
CA LEU A 160 -17.81 11.25 20.87
C LEU A 160 -17.80 11.17 19.34
N GLY A 161 -18.98 11.15 18.71
CA GLY A 161 -19.15 11.24 17.27
C GLY A 161 -18.55 12.53 16.70
N TYR A 162 -18.91 13.70 17.22
CA TYR A 162 -18.35 14.98 16.78
C TYR A 162 -16.82 15.05 16.95
N LEU A 163 -16.31 14.58 18.10
CA LEU A 163 -14.87 14.53 18.35
C LEU A 163 -14.15 13.61 17.35
N THR A 164 -14.72 12.44 17.06
CA THR A 164 -14.16 11.49 16.10
C THR A 164 -14.16 12.06 14.68
N ILE A 165 -15.21 12.75 14.26
CA ILE A 165 -15.29 13.42 12.95
C ILE A 165 -14.22 14.52 12.85
N ALA A 166 -14.10 15.38 13.87
CA ALA A 166 -13.09 16.43 13.90
C ALA A 166 -11.66 15.84 13.84
N GLY A 167 -11.40 14.81 14.64
CA GLY A 167 -10.13 14.09 14.63
C GLY A 167 -9.82 13.43 13.29
N ALA A 168 -10.79 12.75 12.68
CA ALA A 168 -10.66 12.17 11.35
C ALA A 168 -10.35 13.25 10.30
N GLY A 169 -11.00 14.42 10.38
CA GLY A 169 -10.75 15.56 9.51
C GLY A 169 -9.29 16.03 9.58
N VAL A 170 -8.74 16.20 10.79
CA VAL A 170 -7.33 16.58 10.99
C VAL A 170 -6.38 15.55 10.39
N VAL A 171 -6.64 14.25 10.62
CA VAL A 171 -5.81 13.17 10.04
C VAL A 171 -5.86 13.17 8.51
N VAL A 172 -7.04 13.41 7.91
CA VAL A 172 -7.19 13.52 6.46
C VAL A 172 -6.43 14.73 5.92
N VAL A 173 -6.52 15.89 6.56
CA VAL A 173 -5.77 17.10 6.17
C VAL A 173 -4.26 16.83 6.22
N VAL A 174 -3.77 16.21 7.30
CA VAL A 174 -2.37 15.81 7.44
C VAL A 174 -1.95 14.83 6.34
N ALA A 175 -2.79 13.86 6.01
CA ALA A 175 -2.51 12.90 4.94
C ALA A 175 -2.43 13.57 3.55
N ILE A 176 -3.34 14.53 3.28
CA ILE A 176 -3.32 15.31 2.04
C ILE A 176 -2.07 16.18 1.96
N LEU A 177 -1.71 16.87 3.05
CA LEU A 177 -0.49 17.68 3.11
C LEU A 177 0.76 16.82 2.88
N ASN A 178 0.84 15.65 3.52
CA ASN A 178 1.92 14.71 3.29
C ASN A 178 2.00 14.31 1.81
N TRP A 179 0.87 13.94 1.20
CA TRP A 179 0.83 13.57 -0.21
C TRP A 179 1.31 14.71 -1.11
N VAL A 180 0.79 15.93 -0.95
CA VAL A 180 1.16 17.07 -1.80
C VAL A 180 2.63 17.47 -1.64
N MET A 181 3.16 17.42 -0.41
CA MET A 181 4.55 17.81 -0.11
C MET A 181 5.56 16.74 -0.51
N SER A 182 5.25 15.45 -0.30
CA SER A 182 6.16 14.34 -0.61
C SER A 182 6.16 13.95 -2.09
N GLN A 183 5.01 14.00 -2.77
CA GLN A 183 4.84 13.50 -4.15
C GLN A 183 5.82 14.16 -5.13
N ARG A 184 6.04 15.48 -5.02
CA ARG A 184 6.95 16.20 -5.93
C ARG A 184 8.41 15.81 -5.72
N ALA A 185 8.85 15.72 -4.47
CA ALA A 185 10.22 15.33 -4.13
C ALA A 185 10.50 13.87 -4.51
N ILE A 186 9.57 12.96 -4.21
CA ILE A 186 9.66 11.55 -4.56
C ILE A 186 9.68 11.38 -6.09
N ALA A 187 8.79 12.07 -6.83
CA ALA A 187 8.76 11.99 -8.29
C ALA A 187 10.06 12.53 -8.93
N ALA A 188 10.61 13.62 -8.41
CA ALA A 188 11.89 14.17 -8.87
C ALA A 188 13.04 13.18 -8.61
N ALA A 189 13.10 12.61 -7.40
CA ALA A 189 14.08 11.60 -7.03
C ALA A 189 13.98 10.35 -7.93
N MET A 190 12.77 9.86 -8.21
CA MET A 190 12.57 8.71 -9.11
C MET A 190 13.04 8.99 -10.55
N SER A 191 12.85 10.22 -11.06
CA SER A 191 13.37 10.61 -12.38
C SER A 191 14.90 10.60 -12.37
N LYS A 192 15.53 11.18 -11.34
CA LYS A 192 17.00 11.24 -11.22
C LYS A 192 17.62 9.86 -11.05
N ASP A 193 17.03 8.99 -10.23
CA ASP A 193 17.41 7.57 -10.11
C ASP A 193 17.34 6.84 -11.46
N SER A 194 16.31 7.11 -12.27
CA SER A 194 16.22 6.54 -13.62
C SER A 194 17.33 7.02 -14.55
N ASP A 195 17.66 8.31 -14.50
CA ASP A 195 18.71 8.90 -15.35
C ASP A 195 20.11 8.41 -14.91
N GLU A 196 20.34 8.27 -13.60
CA GLU A 196 21.55 7.70 -13.01
C GLU A 196 21.77 6.25 -13.47
N ARG A 197 20.74 5.40 -13.43
CA ARG A 197 20.81 4.02 -13.94
C ARG A 197 21.17 3.97 -15.42
N GLY A 198 20.63 4.90 -16.22
CA GLY A 198 21.00 5.03 -17.64
C GLY A 198 22.46 5.39 -17.83
N PHE A 199 23.00 6.30 -17.00
CA PHE A 199 24.42 6.67 -17.02
C PHE A 199 25.33 5.50 -16.64
N VAL A 200 24.95 4.70 -15.63
CA VAL A 200 25.70 3.49 -15.23
C VAL A 200 25.73 2.47 -16.37
N GLU A 201 24.60 2.20 -17.03
CA GLU A 201 24.55 1.24 -18.13
C GLU A 201 25.38 1.72 -19.34
N LEU A 202 25.31 3.02 -19.67
CA LEU A 202 26.15 3.61 -20.72
C LEU A 202 27.64 3.50 -20.37
N SER A 203 28.00 3.77 -19.12
CA SER A 203 29.39 3.65 -18.65
C SER A 203 29.87 2.20 -18.71
N ARG A 204 29.00 1.24 -18.38
CA ARG A 204 29.27 -0.20 -18.50
C ARG A 204 29.52 -0.62 -19.94
N HIS A 205 28.69 -0.15 -20.88
CA HIS A 205 28.86 -0.41 -22.31
C HIS A 205 30.15 0.19 -22.88
N ASN A 206 30.64 1.30 -22.33
CA ASN A 206 31.85 2.00 -22.78
C ASN A 206 33.05 1.80 -21.84
N ALA A 207 33.01 0.77 -20.98
CA ALA A 207 33.99 0.61 -19.90
C ALA A 207 35.42 0.46 -20.42
N GLU A 208 35.62 -0.25 -21.52
CA GLU A 208 36.94 -0.43 -22.14
C GLU A 208 37.56 0.92 -22.56
N ALA A 209 36.77 1.80 -23.19
CA ALA A 209 37.23 3.13 -23.58
C ALA A 209 37.51 4.02 -22.35
N ILE A 210 36.65 3.97 -21.33
CA ILE A 210 36.82 4.73 -20.09
C ILE A 210 38.12 4.32 -19.37
N VAL A 211 38.39 3.01 -19.31
CA VAL A 211 39.60 2.46 -18.68
C VAL A 211 40.83 2.77 -19.52
N ALA A 212 40.78 2.55 -20.83
CA ALA A 212 41.91 2.79 -21.74
C ALA A 212 42.35 4.27 -21.79
N LEU A 213 41.40 5.20 -21.62
CA LEU A 213 41.67 6.64 -21.58
C LEU A 213 41.99 7.17 -20.17
N GLY A 214 42.00 6.31 -19.14
CA GLY A 214 42.24 6.72 -17.75
C GLY A 214 41.17 7.67 -17.19
N MET A 215 39.93 7.60 -17.69
CA MET A 215 38.85 8.52 -17.35
C MET A 215 38.01 8.09 -16.14
N GLN A 216 38.40 7.02 -15.45
CA GLN A 216 37.65 6.40 -14.35
C GLN A 216 37.26 7.41 -13.27
N ASP A 217 38.21 8.21 -12.79
CA ASP A 217 37.98 9.19 -11.72
C ASP A 217 36.97 10.27 -12.14
N LYS A 218 37.07 10.74 -13.39
CA LYS A 218 36.14 11.76 -13.93
C LYS A 218 34.72 11.23 -14.09
N ILE A 219 34.57 9.98 -14.55
CA ILE A 219 33.26 9.33 -14.68
C ILE A 219 32.66 9.07 -13.29
N THR A 220 33.50 8.68 -12.32
CA THR A 220 33.09 8.44 -10.94
C THR A 220 32.64 9.74 -10.27
N ASP A 221 33.40 10.82 -10.40
CA ASP A 221 33.03 12.15 -9.88
C ASP A 221 31.71 12.66 -10.50
N ARG A 222 31.52 12.44 -11.81
CA ARG A 222 30.26 12.77 -12.50
C ARG A 222 29.08 11.98 -11.94
N TRP A 223 29.26 10.67 -11.72
CA TRP A 223 28.24 9.82 -11.12
C TRP A 223 27.93 10.23 -9.68
N LEU A 224 28.95 10.46 -8.84
CA LEU A 224 28.80 10.88 -7.45
C LEU A 224 27.99 12.17 -7.33
N LYS A 225 28.26 13.17 -8.17
CA LYS A 225 27.48 14.43 -8.19
C LYS A 225 26.01 14.20 -8.56
N ALA A 226 25.74 13.35 -9.54
CA ALA A 226 24.36 13.01 -9.90
C ALA A 226 23.65 12.24 -8.77
N HIS A 227 24.35 11.26 -8.19
CA HIS A 227 23.87 10.43 -7.09
C HIS A 227 23.55 11.24 -5.84
N GLU A 228 24.44 12.16 -5.43
CA GLU A 228 24.24 13.04 -4.28
C GLU A 228 22.98 13.91 -4.44
N THR A 229 22.74 14.46 -5.63
CA THR A 229 21.51 15.24 -5.89
C THR A 229 20.25 14.40 -5.91
N SER A 230 20.34 13.12 -6.31
CA SER A 230 19.22 12.16 -6.27
C SER A 230 18.90 11.78 -4.82
N LEU A 231 19.95 11.52 -4.03
CA LEU A 231 19.85 11.17 -2.61
C LEU A 231 19.26 12.33 -1.80
N ALA A 232 19.70 13.57 -2.04
CA ALA A 232 19.17 14.75 -1.35
C ALA A 232 17.66 14.97 -1.61
N ASP A 233 17.21 14.78 -2.86
CA ASP A 233 15.78 14.90 -3.19
C ASP A 233 14.95 13.76 -2.59
N SER A 234 15.51 12.54 -2.57
CA SER A 234 14.86 11.38 -1.93
C SER A 234 14.73 11.59 -0.42
N GLN A 235 15.79 12.09 0.24
CA GLN A 235 15.79 12.37 1.68
C GLN A 235 14.75 13.43 2.02
N LYS A 236 14.72 14.54 1.26
CA LYS A 236 13.73 15.61 1.47
C LYS A 236 12.28 15.11 1.37
N GLY A 237 12.01 14.18 0.46
CA GLY A 237 10.70 13.51 0.37
C GLY A 237 10.40 12.62 1.58
N SER A 238 11.40 11.87 2.06
CA SER A 238 11.29 11.02 3.25
C SER A 238 11.03 11.83 4.52
N ASP A 239 11.79 12.91 4.73
CA ASP A 239 11.70 13.76 5.92
C ASP A 239 10.27 14.29 6.14
N TRP A 240 9.61 14.74 5.06
CA TRP A 240 8.21 15.16 5.13
C TRP A 240 7.30 14.00 5.54
N SER A 241 7.46 12.84 4.91
CA SER A 241 6.64 11.67 5.21
C SER A 241 6.83 11.17 6.64
N GLU A 242 8.06 11.18 7.14
CA GLU A 242 8.40 10.79 8.52
C GLU A 242 7.81 11.76 9.55
N GLY A 243 7.91 13.06 9.29
CA GLY A 243 7.33 14.10 10.14
C GLY A 243 5.81 13.97 10.23
N PHE A 244 5.12 13.85 9.09
CA PHE A 244 3.66 13.70 9.06
C PHE A 244 3.20 12.35 9.65
N ALA A 245 3.92 11.25 9.42
CA ALA A 245 3.61 9.96 10.02
C ALA A 245 3.72 10.00 11.55
N SER A 246 4.78 10.63 12.06
CA SER A 246 5.00 10.80 13.50
C SER A 246 3.92 11.67 14.13
N PHE A 247 3.57 12.80 13.50
CA PHE A 247 2.47 13.66 13.94
C PHE A 247 1.13 12.91 13.94
N SER A 248 0.80 12.18 12.87
CA SER A 248 -0.45 11.41 12.77
C SER A 248 -0.55 10.36 13.87
N LYS A 249 0.56 9.68 14.19
CA LYS A 249 0.61 8.70 15.29
C LYS A 249 0.39 9.37 16.64
N ALA A 250 1.09 10.47 16.93
CA ALA A 250 0.96 11.21 18.18
C ALA A 250 -0.47 11.77 18.36
N PHE A 251 -1.02 12.36 17.32
CA PHE A 251 -2.38 12.89 17.31
C PHE A 251 -3.44 11.80 17.53
N ARG A 252 -3.25 10.62 16.93
CA ARG A 252 -4.15 9.47 17.15
C ARG A 252 -4.13 8.98 18.60
N LEU A 253 -2.94 8.90 19.20
CA LEU A 253 -2.82 8.54 20.62
C LEU A 253 -3.46 9.61 21.53
N LEU A 254 -3.29 10.89 21.19
CA LEU A 254 -3.96 11.99 21.89
C LEU A 254 -5.47 11.85 21.81
N LEU A 255 -6.04 11.64 20.62
CA LEU A 255 -7.49 11.43 20.45
C LEU A 255 -7.99 10.25 21.29
N GLN A 256 -7.26 9.14 21.32
CA GLN A 256 -7.63 7.99 22.15
C GLN A 256 -7.66 8.33 23.64
N SER A 257 -6.66 9.05 24.14
CA SER A 257 -6.63 9.51 25.53
C SER A 257 -7.74 10.52 25.86
N THR A 258 -8.03 11.43 24.93
CA THR A 258 -9.16 12.37 25.09
C THR A 258 -10.49 11.64 25.11
N LEU A 259 -10.68 10.62 24.26
CA LEU A 259 -11.88 9.78 24.28
C LEU A 259 -12.07 9.05 25.62
N LEU A 260 -10.99 8.68 26.31
CA LEU A 260 -11.05 8.08 27.66
C LEU A 260 -11.30 9.11 28.78
N SER A 261 -11.09 10.40 28.51
CA SER A 261 -11.18 11.48 29.50
C SER A 261 -12.56 12.13 29.58
N VAL A 262 -13.45 11.84 28.62
CA VAL A 262 -14.80 12.41 28.51
C VAL A 262 -15.83 11.34 28.82
#